data_AF-A0A828QUG6-F1
#
_entry.id   AF-A0A828QUG6-F1
#
_cell.length_a   1.000
_cell.length_b   1.000
_cell.length_c   1.000
_cell.angle_alpha   90.00
_cell.angle_beta   90.00
_cell.angle_gamma   90.00
#
_symmetry.space_group_name_H-M   'P 1'
#
loop_
_entity.id
_entity.type
_entity.pdbx_description
1 polymer ?
#
loop_
_entity_poly.entity_id
_entity_poly.type
_entity_poly.pdbx_seq_one_letter_code
_entity_poly.pdbx_strand_id
1 'polypeptide(L)'
;MAKAKIVGKAIGEKIEKAFADEFDELNKNGTSFALEIEEIKRRVPEYSSGNGHSALRNQERGGKSIGYLCDKYRVKKQRKNDTNLNSRVKKVILSKK
;
A
#
# COMPACT_ATOMS: atom_id res chain seq x y z
N MET A 1 14.99 -18.06 12.56
CA MET A 1 14.78 -16.80 11.81
C MET A 1 13.50 -16.13 12.31
N ALA A 2 13.58 -14.94 12.92
CA ALA A 2 12.40 -14.22 13.38
C ALA A 2 11.60 -13.68 12.18
N LYS A 3 10.35 -14.14 12.01
CA LYS A 3 9.43 -13.66 10.97
C LYS A 3 9.25 -12.15 11.16
N ALA A 4 9.49 -11.34 10.12
CA ALA A 4 9.33 -9.90 10.22
C ALA A 4 7.87 -9.57 10.60
N LYS A 5 7.68 -8.75 11.64
CA LYS A 5 6.34 -8.33 12.07
C LYS A 5 5.76 -7.42 10.99
N ILE A 6 4.72 -7.90 10.31
CA ILE A 6 3.97 -7.10 9.34
C ILE A 6 3.26 -5.97 10.08
N VAL A 7 3.44 -4.74 9.60
CA VAL A 7 2.85 -3.53 10.16
C VAL A 7 1.71 -3.02 9.27
N GLY A 8 0.76 -2.33 9.90
CA GLY A 8 -0.40 -1.78 9.18
C GLY A 8 -1.36 -2.83 8.64
N LYS A 9 -1.37 -4.07 9.19
CA LYS A 9 -2.29 -5.14 8.77
C LYS A 9 -3.76 -4.71 8.80
N ALA A 10 -4.22 -4.17 9.93
CA ALA A 10 -5.62 -3.77 10.09
C ALA A 10 -6.06 -2.70 9.06
N ILE A 11 -5.21 -1.71 8.78
CA ILE A 11 -5.51 -0.70 7.75
C ILE A 11 -5.37 -1.29 6.35
N GLY A 12 -4.38 -2.15 6.11
CA GLY A 12 -4.19 -2.84 4.84
C GLY A 12 -5.39 -3.71 4.44
N GLU A 13 -5.95 -4.46 5.38
CA GLU A 13 -7.18 -5.26 5.17
C GLU A 13 -8.39 -4.36 4.89
N LYS A 14 -8.50 -3.20 5.55
CA LYS A 14 -9.56 -2.21 5.26
C LYS A 14 -9.42 -1.62 3.86
N ILE A 15 -8.19 -1.37 3.40
CA ILE A 15 -7.93 -0.93 2.03
C ILE A 15 -8.31 -2.03 1.04
N GLU A 16 -7.86 -3.28 1.25
CA GLU A 16 -8.25 -4.41 0.38
C GLU A 16 -9.78 -4.53 0.29
N LYS A 17 -10.49 -4.40 1.41
CA LYS A 17 -11.95 -4.47 1.44
C LYS A 17 -12.64 -3.28 0.77
N ALA A 18 -12.07 -2.08 0.89
CA ALA A 18 -12.62 -0.85 0.30
C ALA A 18 -12.45 -0.76 -1.23
N PHE A 19 -11.49 -1.53 -1.77
CA PHE A 19 -11.15 -1.60 -3.20
C PHE A 19 -11.17 -3.07 -3.66
N ALA A 20 -12.13 -3.84 -3.14
CA ALA A 20 -12.17 -5.29 -3.29
C ALA A 20 -12.19 -5.73 -4.75
N ASP A 21 -12.92 -5.01 -5.60
CA ASP A 21 -13.01 -5.29 -7.04
C ASP A 21 -11.64 -5.09 -7.73
N GLU A 22 -10.96 -3.97 -7.45
CA GLU A 22 -9.64 -3.70 -8.01
C GLU A 22 -8.59 -4.72 -7.56
N PHE A 23 -8.64 -5.13 -6.28
CA PHE A 23 -7.77 -6.19 -5.77
C PHE A 23 -8.12 -7.57 -6.32
N ASP A 24 -9.40 -7.87 -6.55
CA ASP A 24 -9.85 -9.11 -7.18
C ASP A 24 -9.34 -9.21 -8.62
N GLU A 25 -9.47 -8.15 -9.41
CA GLU A 25 -8.92 -8.07 -10.77
C GLU A 25 -7.39 -8.21 -10.77
N LEU A 26 -6.70 -7.56 -9.83
CA LEU A 26 -5.26 -7.70 -9.68
C LEU A 26 -4.84 -9.14 -9.35
N ASN A 27 -5.58 -9.83 -8.47
CA ASN A 27 -5.26 -11.18 -8.06
C ASN A 27 -5.56 -12.20 -9.17
N LYS A 28 -6.71 -12.07 -9.85
CA LYS A 28 -7.18 -12.96 -10.92
C LYS A 28 -6.43 -12.73 -12.23
N ASN A 29 -6.43 -11.50 -12.73
CA ASN A 29 -5.95 -11.16 -14.06
C ASN A 29 -4.53 -10.60 -14.06
N GLY A 30 -3.99 -10.23 -12.90
CA GLY A 30 -2.69 -9.56 -12.81
C GLY A 30 -2.72 -8.09 -13.22
N THR A 31 -3.91 -7.51 -13.42
CA THR A 31 -4.09 -6.13 -13.85
C THR A 31 -3.64 -5.16 -12.76
N SER A 32 -2.59 -4.40 -13.05
CA SER A 32 -2.13 -3.36 -12.14
C SER A 32 -3.12 -2.20 -12.09
N PHE A 33 -3.34 -1.64 -10.91
CA PHE A 33 -4.21 -0.47 -10.74
C PHE A 33 -3.54 0.59 -9.84
N ALA A 34 -4.07 1.81 -9.90
CA ALA A 34 -3.60 2.92 -9.10
C ALA A 34 -4.67 3.33 -8.08
N LEU A 35 -4.27 3.49 -6.83
CA LEU A 35 -5.07 4.07 -5.77
C LEU A 35 -4.57 5.47 -5.43
N GLU A 36 -5.44 6.46 -5.51
CA GLU A 36 -5.15 7.79 -4.99
C GLU A 36 -5.22 7.79 -3.46
N ILE A 37 -4.25 8.43 -2.81
CA ILE A 37 -4.21 8.52 -1.35
C ILE A 37 -5.44 9.24 -0.81
N GLU A 38 -5.99 10.20 -1.55
CA GLU A 38 -7.23 10.89 -1.17
C GLU A 38 -8.45 9.97 -1.25
N GLU A 39 -8.51 9.09 -2.24
CA GLU A 39 -9.60 8.12 -2.33
C GLU A 39 -9.50 7.06 -1.23
N ILE A 40 -8.29 6.61 -0.90
CA ILE A 40 -8.06 5.73 0.25
C ILE A 40 -8.55 6.41 1.54
N LYS A 41 -8.24 7.69 1.76
CA LYS A 41 -8.76 8.45 2.91
C LYS A 41 -10.28 8.56 2.92
N ARG A 42 -10.89 8.70 1.75
CA ARG A 42 -12.35 8.83 1.61
C ARG A 42 -13.07 7.53 1.97
N ARG A 43 -12.58 6.38 1.51
CA ARG A 43 -13.21 5.07 1.77
C ARG A 43 -12.75 4.44 3.10
N VAL A 44 -11.54 4.76 3.54
CA VAL A 44 -10.94 4.29 4.80
C VAL A 44 -10.53 5.53 5.62
N PRO A 45 -11.45 6.18 6.35
CA PRO A 45 -11.17 7.41 7.10
C PRO A 45 -10.12 7.21 8.20
N GLU A 46 -9.92 5.98 8.68
CA GLU A 46 -8.85 5.61 9.62
C GLU A 46 -7.45 5.59 8.98
N TYR A 47 -7.37 5.74 7.65
CA TYR A 47 -6.12 5.90 6.94
C TYR A 47 -5.52 7.28 7.25
N SER A 48 -4.56 7.31 8.18
CA SER A 48 -3.78 8.50 8.52
C SER A 48 -2.34 8.42 8.00
N SER A 49 -1.69 9.58 7.87
CA SER A 49 -0.29 9.70 7.44
C SER A 49 0.72 8.96 8.34
N GLY A 50 0.29 8.41 9.49
CA GLY A 50 1.07 7.51 10.34
C GLY A 50 0.63 6.03 10.20
N ASN A 51 -0.59 5.72 10.65
CA ASN A 51 -1.08 4.33 10.71
C ASN A 51 -1.38 3.74 9.32
N GLY A 52 -1.89 4.56 8.39
CA GLY A 52 -2.18 4.15 7.02
C GLY A 52 -0.92 3.99 6.17
N HIS A 53 0.07 4.87 6.34
CA HIS A 53 1.38 4.73 5.69
C HIS A 53 2.16 3.51 6.16
N SER A 54 1.81 2.94 7.32
CA SER A 54 2.42 1.69 7.80
C SER A 54 2.06 0.50 6.89
N ALA A 55 0.83 0.43 6.38
CA ALA A 55 0.44 -0.62 5.44
C ALA A 55 1.21 -0.53 4.11
N LEU A 56 1.57 0.69 3.70
CA LEU A 56 2.36 1.01 2.51
C LEU A 56 3.85 1.18 2.83
N ARG A 57 4.35 0.71 3.98
CA ARG A 57 5.74 0.91 4.41
C ARG A 57 6.66 -0.01 3.62
N ASN A 58 7.48 0.58 2.75
CA ASN A 58 8.49 -0.13 1.97
C ASN A 58 9.81 -0.32 2.72
N GLN A 59 9.80 -0.24 4.06
CA GLN A 59 11.01 -0.52 4.83
C GLN A 59 11.24 -2.03 4.80
N GLU A 60 12.44 -2.43 4.43
CA GLU A 60 12.82 -3.84 4.34
C GLU A 60 13.47 -4.28 5.65
N ARG A 61 13.06 -5.42 6.19
CA ARG A 61 13.73 -6.07 7.32
C ARG A 61 14.10 -7.49 6.90
N GLY A 62 15.39 -7.73 6.68
CA GLY A 62 15.87 -9.01 6.15
C GLY A 62 15.44 -9.27 4.70
N GLY A 63 15.41 -8.23 3.85
CA GLY A 63 15.06 -8.34 2.43
C GLY A 63 13.56 -8.49 2.13
N LYS A 64 12.69 -8.26 3.12
CA LYS A 64 11.22 -8.28 2.94
C LYS A 64 10.59 -6.98 3.43
N SER A 65 9.72 -6.40 2.62
CA SER A 65 8.92 -5.23 3.00
C SER A 65 8.01 -5.58 4.18
N ILE A 66 7.98 -4.71 5.20
CA ILE A 66 7.19 -4.98 6.42
C ILE A 66 5.77 -4.41 6.37
N GLY A 67 5.44 -3.52 5.43
CA GLY A 67 4.08 -3.02 5.26
C GLY A 67 3.19 -4.08 4.62
N TYR A 68 2.00 -4.31 5.17
CA TYR A 68 1.08 -5.36 4.73
C TYR A 68 0.84 -5.40 3.20
N LEU A 69 0.58 -4.24 2.58
CA LEU A 69 0.36 -4.16 1.13
C LEU A 69 1.67 -4.33 0.34
N CYS A 70 2.79 -3.86 0.87
CA CYS A 70 4.11 -4.04 0.23
C CYS A 70 4.67 -5.46 0.38
N ASP A 71 4.22 -6.21 1.38
CA ASP A 71 4.56 -7.63 1.56
C ASP A 71 3.84 -8.47 0.49
N LYS A 72 2.52 -8.27 0.36
CA LYS A 72 1.67 -8.98 -0.63
C LYS A 72 1.89 -8.55 -2.07
N TYR A 73 2.03 -7.26 -2.32
CA TYR A 73 2.01 -6.68 -3.67
C TYR A 73 3.28 -5.88 -3.95
N ARG A 74 3.57 -5.67 -5.22
CA ARG A 74 4.58 -4.69 -5.63
C ARG A 74 3.92 -3.32 -5.65
N VAL A 75 4.35 -2.45 -4.75
CA VAL A 75 3.77 -1.11 -4.55
C VAL A 75 4.73 -0.04 -5.03
N LYS A 76 4.34 0.69 -6.09
CA LYS A 76 5.07 1.87 -6.56
C LYS A 76 4.37 3.14 -6.09
N LYS A 77 5.10 4.02 -5.41
CA LYS A 77 4.57 5.29 -4.89
C LYS A 77 4.86 6.41 -5.89
N GLN A 78 3.85 7.15 -6.30
CA GLN A 78 4.04 8.40 -7.05
C GLN A 78 3.79 9.59 -6.13
N ARG A 79 4.72 10.53 -6.15
CA ARG A 79 4.75 11.66 -5.23
C ARG A 79 4.27 12.90 -5.95
N LYS A 80 3.85 13.92 -5.19
CA LYS A 80 3.51 15.24 -5.77
C LYS A 80 4.71 15.87 -6.48
N ASN A 81 5.91 15.56 -6.00
CA ASN A 81 7.16 15.86 -6.69
C ASN A 81 8.02 14.60 -6.66
N ASP A 82 8.14 13.92 -7.79
CA ASP A 82 8.87 12.65 -7.91
C ASP A 82 10.39 12.79 -7.69
N THR A 83 10.94 14.00 -7.82
CA THR A 83 12.36 14.26 -7.53
C THR A 83 12.67 14.38 -6.04
N ASN A 84 11.64 14.54 -5.19
CA ASN A 84 11.83 14.72 -3.75
C ASN A 84 11.21 13.54 -2.96
N LEU A 85 12.07 12.73 -2.33
CA LEU A 85 11.66 11.58 -1.53
C LEU A 85 10.88 11.94 -0.25
N ASN A 86 10.97 13.19 0.20
CA ASN A 86 10.16 13.73 1.30
C ASN A 86 8.82 14.30 0.83
N SER A 87 8.59 14.36 -0.49
CA SER A 87 7.32 14.84 -1.05
C SER A 87 6.17 13.87 -0.73
N ARG A 88 5.00 14.45 -0.47
CA ARG A 88 3.76 13.72 -0.18
C ARG A 88 3.46 12.72 -1.28
N VAL A 89 3.16 11.48 -0.90
CA VAL A 89 2.64 10.45 -1.82
C VAL A 89 1.23 10.87 -2.24
N LYS A 90 0.99 10.98 -3.55
CA LYS A 90 -0.32 11.31 -4.11
C LYS A 90 -1.09 10.05 -4.47
N LYS A 91 -0.41 9.06 -5.05
CA LYS A 91 -1.00 7.78 -5.45
C LYS A 91 -0.03 6.63 -5.28
N VAL A 92 -0.58 5.43 -5.17
CA VAL A 92 0.16 4.17 -5.15
C VAL A 92 -0.34 3.27 -6.26
N ILE A 93 0.59 2.69 -7.00
CA ILE A 93 0.30 1.72 -8.05
C ILE A 93 0.60 0.35 -7.47
N LEU A 94 -0.38 -0.54 -7.49
CA LEU A 94 -0.25 -1.92 -7.04
C LEU A 94 -0.18 -2.84 -8.26
N SER A 95 0.78 -3.75 -8.24
CA SER A 95 0.91 -4.82 -9.23
C SER A 95 1.21 -6.15 -8.53
N LYS A 96 1.00 -7.24 -9.25
CA LYS A 96 1.31 -8.58 -8.77
C LYS A 96 2.82 -8.69 -8.55
N LYS A 97 3.21 -9.40 -7.50
CA LYS A 97 4.61 -9.70 -7.19
C LYS A 97 5.08 -10.91 -7.99
#